data_AF-A0AA37QZV2-F1
#
_entry.id   AF-A0AA37QZV2-F1
#
_cell.length_a   1.000
_cell.length_b   1.000
_cell.length_c   1.000
_cell.angle_alpha   90.00
_cell.angle_beta   90.00
_cell.angle_gamma   90.00
#
_symmetry.space_group_name_H-M   'P 1'
#
loop_
_entity.id
_entity.type
_entity.pdbx_description
1 polymer ?
#
loop_
_entity_poly.entity_id
_entity_poly.type
_entity_poly.pdbx_seq_one_letter_code
_entity_poly.pdbx_strand_id
1 'polypeptide(L)'
;MLDETSQGTAMDQQFEARLAIVRGRFSAKLMERLQQAAVDLPRMAEDEAVSAEIVATTYRWIHDICGIASTIGFEAIGQAARACDTVLIGPYRARRGLETGELNDFTTRLGLLRAAAQAARCSPETSQVN
;
A
#
# COMPACT_ATOMS: atom_id res chain seq x y z
N MET A 1 -29.30 34.96 -9.31
CA MET A 1 -28.18 34.72 -8.40
C MET A 1 -28.31 33.29 -7.87
N LEU A 2 -28.00 32.29 -8.71
CA LEU A 2 -28.11 30.84 -8.40
C LEU A 2 -27.04 29.98 -9.12
N ASP A 3 -25.91 30.58 -9.53
CA ASP A 3 -24.96 29.89 -10.44
C ASP A 3 -23.67 29.39 -9.74
N GLU A 4 -23.25 30.01 -8.63
CA GLU A 4 -21.98 29.65 -7.96
C GLU A 4 -22.03 28.29 -7.24
N THR A 5 -23.15 27.93 -6.63
CA THR A 5 -23.27 26.65 -5.87
C THR A 5 -23.29 25.42 -6.80
N SER A 6 -23.86 25.57 -8.00
CA SER A 6 -23.92 24.51 -9.02
C SER A 6 -22.55 24.27 -9.67
N GLN A 7 -21.77 25.33 -9.91
CA GLN A 7 -20.40 25.20 -10.41
C GLN A 7 -19.46 24.56 -9.38
N GLY A 8 -19.56 24.91 -8.10
CA GLY A 8 -18.78 24.28 -7.02
C GLY A 8 -19.04 22.77 -6.94
N THR A 9 -20.31 22.38 -6.95
CA THR A 9 -20.70 20.96 -6.88
C THR A 9 -20.19 20.15 -8.09
N ALA A 10 -20.24 20.73 -9.30
CA ALA A 10 -19.75 20.06 -10.51
C ALA A 10 -18.22 19.89 -10.51
N MET A 11 -17.47 20.87 -10.00
CA MET A 11 -16.01 20.79 -9.85
C MET A 11 -15.62 19.72 -8.82
N ASP A 12 -16.32 19.67 -7.68
CA ASP A 12 -16.09 18.67 -6.64
C ASP A 12 -16.38 17.25 -7.14
N GLN A 13 -17.48 17.06 -7.88
CA GLN A 13 -17.78 15.79 -8.55
C GLN A 13 -16.70 15.36 -9.55
N GLN A 14 -16.18 16.31 -10.32
CA GLN A 14 -15.09 16.02 -11.27
C GLN A 14 -13.80 15.65 -10.53
N PHE A 15 -13.49 16.31 -9.42
CA PHE A 15 -12.35 15.96 -8.57
C PHE A 15 -12.51 14.56 -7.99
N GLU A 16 -13.65 14.23 -7.40
CA GLU A 16 -13.93 12.90 -6.85
C GLU A 16 -13.89 11.81 -7.93
N ALA A 17 -14.41 12.07 -9.13
CA ALA A 17 -14.31 11.13 -10.25
C ALA A 17 -12.85 10.85 -10.64
N ARG A 18 -12.00 11.89 -10.67
CA ARG A 18 -10.56 11.73 -10.93
C ARG A 18 -9.87 10.99 -9.80
N LEU A 19 -10.22 11.30 -8.55
CA LEU A 19 -9.68 10.65 -7.36
C LEU A 19 -10.05 9.16 -7.31
N ALA A 20 -11.28 8.80 -7.69
CA ALA A 20 -11.73 7.42 -7.82
C ALA A 20 -10.90 6.63 -8.85
N ILE A 21 -10.55 7.24 -9.99
CA ILE A 21 -9.66 6.63 -10.99
C ILE A 21 -8.26 6.40 -10.40
N VAL A 22 -7.72 7.39 -9.69
CA VAL A 22 -6.40 7.27 -9.02
C VAL A 22 -6.41 6.16 -7.98
N ARG A 23 -7.43 6.12 -7.12
CA ARG A 23 -7.66 5.07 -6.12
C ARG A 23 -7.71 3.68 -6.77
N GLY A 24 -8.47 3.53 -7.85
CA GLY A 24 -8.58 2.26 -8.58
C GLY A 24 -7.22 1.78 -9.14
N ARG A 25 -6.46 2.68 -9.77
CA ARG A 25 -5.10 2.36 -10.28
C ARG A 25 -4.14 2.00 -9.16
N PHE A 26 -4.20 2.74 -8.05
CA PHE A 26 -3.39 2.47 -6.87
C PHE A 26 -3.70 1.08 -6.29
N SER A 27 -4.97 0.76 -6.07
CA SER A 27 -5.38 -0.54 -5.53
C SER A 27 -4.95 -1.70 -6.42
N ALA A 28 -5.06 -1.57 -7.74
CA ALA A 28 -4.60 -2.59 -8.69
C ALA A 28 -3.08 -2.82 -8.57
N LYS A 29 -2.29 -1.74 -8.57
CA LYS A 29 -0.83 -1.81 -8.45
C LYS A 29 -0.38 -2.35 -7.09
N LEU A 30 -1.07 -1.97 -6.00
CA LEU A 30 -0.81 -2.50 -4.66
C LEU A 30 -1.02 -4.01 -4.62
N MET A 31 -2.12 -4.50 -5.19
CA MET A 31 -2.41 -5.95 -5.22
C MET A 31 -1.35 -6.74 -5.99
N GLU A 32 -0.89 -6.24 -7.13
CA GLU A 32 0.20 -6.83 -7.90
C GLU A 32 1.50 -6.91 -7.07
N ARG A 33 1.86 -5.81 -6.39
CA ARG A 33 3.05 -5.76 -5.53
C ARG A 33 2.95 -6.71 -4.34
N LEU A 34 1.78 -6.83 -3.74
CA LEU A 34 1.53 -7.77 -2.64
C LEU A 34 1.64 -9.23 -3.10
N GLN A 35 1.19 -9.55 -4.30
CA GLN A 35 1.35 -10.88 -4.89
C GLN A 35 2.82 -11.19 -5.13
N GLN A 36 3.57 -10.25 -5.72
CA GLN A 36 4.99 -10.40 -5.95
C GLN A 36 5.77 -10.59 -4.64
N ALA A 37 5.48 -9.78 -3.63
CA ALA A 37 6.14 -9.89 -2.32
C ALA A 37 5.84 -11.21 -1.60
N ALA A 38 4.66 -11.79 -1.80
CA ALA A 38 4.35 -13.12 -1.27
C ALA A 38 5.15 -14.23 -1.97
N VAL A 39 5.41 -14.09 -3.28
CA VAL A 39 6.26 -15.02 -4.04
C VAL A 39 7.73 -14.90 -3.64
N ASP A 40 8.19 -13.68 -3.40
CA ASP A 40 9.59 -13.40 -3.04
C ASP A 40 9.90 -13.67 -1.57
N LEU A 41 8.87 -13.86 -0.73
CA LEU A 41 8.99 -14.00 0.72
C LEU A 41 9.98 -15.10 1.15
N PRO A 42 9.98 -16.31 0.57
CA PRO A 42 10.95 -17.35 0.94
C PRO A 42 12.40 -16.95 0.62
N ARG A 43 12.60 -16.19 -0.45
CA ARG A 43 13.92 -15.75 -0.93
C ARG A 43 14.50 -14.60 -0.11
N MET A 44 13.67 -13.93 0.69
CA MET A 44 14.11 -12.86 1.59
C MET A 44 14.91 -13.36 2.78
N ALA A 45 14.79 -14.64 3.14
CA ALA A 45 15.43 -15.23 4.32
C ALA A 45 16.71 -16.03 4.03
N GLU A 46 17.13 -16.06 2.76
CA GLU A 46 18.40 -16.66 2.37
C GLU A 46 19.56 -15.72 2.76
N ASP A 47 20.74 -16.27 3.02
CA ASP A 47 21.93 -15.51 3.42
C ASP A 47 22.76 -15.15 2.18
N GLU A 48 22.12 -14.43 1.25
CA GLU A 48 22.71 -14.09 -0.05
C GLU A 48 22.50 -12.62 -0.40
N ALA A 49 23.38 -12.07 -1.24
CA ALA A 49 23.26 -10.72 -1.78
C ALA A 49 21.92 -10.50 -2.51
N VAL A 50 21.35 -11.57 -3.08
CA VAL A 50 20.03 -11.59 -3.73
C VAL A 50 18.94 -11.27 -2.72
N SER A 51 18.98 -11.81 -1.50
CA SER A 51 17.99 -11.56 -0.46
C SER A 51 18.00 -10.12 0.01
N ALA A 52 19.19 -9.53 0.17
CA ALA A 52 19.32 -8.11 0.49
C ALA A 52 18.71 -7.20 -0.61
N GLU A 53 18.88 -7.56 -1.88
CA GLU A 53 18.28 -6.82 -3.00
C GLU A 53 16.75 -6.93 -3.03
N ILE A 54 16.22 -8.13 -2.77
CA ILE A 54 14.78 -8.38 -2.68
C ILE A 54 14.17 -7.59 -1.51
N VAL A 55 14.82 -7.61 -0.35
CA VAL A 55 14.42 -6.80 0.82
C VAL A 55 14.45 -5.31 0.50
N ALA A 56 15.52 -4.81 -0.13
CA ALA A 56 15.63 -3.40 -0.49
C ALA A 56 14.57 -2.95 -1.50
N THR A 57 14.29 -3.78 -2.51
CA THR A 57 13.23 -3.53 -3.46
C THR A 57 11.88 -3.51 -2.77
N THR A 58 11.66 -4.43 -1.84
CA THR A 58 10.41 -4.55 -1.09
C THR A 58 10.16 -3.38 -0.15
N TYR A 59 11.19 -2.99 0.59
CA TYR A 59 11.16 -1.81 1.44
C TYR A 59 10.78 -0.56 0.65
N ARG A 60 11.45 -0.30 -0.49
CA ARG A 60 11.19 0.91 -1.29
C ARG A 60 9.73 1.03 -1.73
N TRP A 61 9.16 -0.02 -2.29
CA TRP A 61 7.77 0.09 -2.77
C TRP A 61 6.77 0.15 -1.60
N ILE A 62 7.02 -0.52 -0.48
CA ILE A 62 6.17 -0.40 0.72
C ILE A 62 6.23 1.01 1.28
N HIS A 63 7.42 1.61 1.31
CA HIS A 63 7.63 2.98 1.76
C HIS A 63 6.86 3.98 0.89
N ASP A 64 6.95 3.84 -0.44
CA ASP A 64 6.17 4.67 -1.38
C ASP A 64 4.66 4.53 -1.15
N ILE A 65 4.18 3.29 -0.93
CA ILE A 65 2.77 3.00 -0.68
C ILE A 65 2.29 3.64 0.62
N CYS A 66 3.09 3.63 1.68
CA CYS A 66 2.75 4.30 2.95
C CYS A 66 2.44 5.79 2.73
N GLY A 67 3.26 6.49 1.93
CA GLY A 67 3.06 7.91 1.63
C GLY A 67 1.85 8.16 0.73
N ILE A 68 1.72 7.37 -0.34
CA ILE A 68 0.65 7.56 -1.34
C ILE A 68 -0.72 7.20 -0.76
N ALA A 69 -0.84 6.08 -0.04
CA ALA A 69 -2.11 5.57 0.49
C ALA A 69 -2.84 6.62 1.34
N SER A 70 -2.13 7.25 2.27
CA SER A 70 -2.68 8.28 3.15
C SER A 70 -3.16 9.51 2.38
N THR A 71 -2.41 9.90 1.34
CA THR A 71 -2.73 11.08 0.50
C THR A 71 -4.03 10.90 -0.30
N ILE A 72 -4.39 9.65 -0.64
CA ILE A 72 -5.58 9.34 -1.43
C ILE A 72 -6.74 8.77 -0.61
N GLY A 73 -6.69 8.89 0.73
CA GLY A 73 -7.77 8.48 1.63
C GLY A 73 -7.80 7.00 2.01
N PHE A 74 -6.71 6.26 1.79
CA PHE A 74 -6.57 4.87 2.24
C PHE A 74 -5.75 4.77 3.54
N GLU A 75 -6.26 5.34 4.62
CA GLU A 75 -5.56 5.38 5.91
C GLU A 75 -5.20 4.00 6.46
N ALA A 76 -6.14 3.05 6.42
CA ALA A 76 -5.91 1.69 6.89
C ALA A 76 -4.80 0.98 6.10
N ILE A 77 -4.72 1.22 4.78
CA ILE A 77 -3.64 0.70 3.94
C ILE A 77 -2.31 1.38 4.31
N GLY A 78 -2.32 2.70 4.51
CA GLY A 78 -1.14 3.45 4.93
C GLY A 78 -0.57 2.95 6.25
N GLN A 79 -1.42 2.75 7.26
CA GLN A 79 -1.03 2.21 8.56
C GLN A 79 -0.48 0.77 8.47
N ALA A 80 -1.13 -0.09 7.69
CA ALA A 80 -0.65 -1.46 7.49
C ALA A 80 0.68 -1.51 6.71
N ALA A 81 0.87 -0.62 5.73
CA ALA A 81 2.14 -0.47 5.02
C ALA A 81 3.25 0.03 5.96
N ARG A 82 2.95 1.00 6.83
CA ARG A 82 3.89 1.48 7.84
C ARG A 82 4.33 0.39 8.82
N ALA A 83 3.41 -0.51 9.18
CA ALA A 83 3.74 -1.66 10.02
C ALA A 83 4.76 -2.57 9.32
N CYS A 84 4.64 -2.78 8.01
CA CYS A 84 5.61 -3.54 7.20
C CYS A 84 6.95 -2.80 7.06
N ASP A 85 6.92 -1.50 6.79
CA ASP A 85 8.08 -0.59 6.69
C ASP A 85 8.99 -0.69 7.94
N THR A 86 8.36 -0.78 9.12
CA THR A 86 9.06 -0.89 10.41
C THR A 86 9.86 -2.19 10.55
N VAL A 87 9.41 -3.29 9.95
CA VAL A 87 10.15 -4.58 9.99
C VAL A 87 11.30 -4.56 8.99
N LEU A 88 11.11 -3.96 7.82
CA LEU A 88 12.09 -4.00 6.74
C LEU A 88 13.23 -2.98 6.88
N ILE A 89 13.03 -1.88 7.63
CA ILE A 89 14.03 -0.79 7.70
C ILE A 89 15.37 -1.22 8.30
N GLY A 90 15.36 -2.11 9.30
CA GLY A 90 16.58 -2.63 9.93
C GLY A 90 17.41 -3.46 8.95
N PRO A 91 16.84 -4.56 8.41
CA PRO A 91 17.48 -5.41 7.39
C PRO A 91 17.94 -4.63 6.16
N TYR A 92 17.12 -3.69 5.68
CA TYR A 92 17.46 -2.80 4.57
C TYR A 92 18.72 -1.97 4.85
N ARG A 93 18.80 -1.33 6.02
CA ARG A 93 19.98 -0.53 6.42
C ARG A 93 21.22 -1.39 6.60
N ALA A 94 21.05 -2.60 7.12
CA ALA A 94 22.12 -3.57 7.29
C ALA A 94 22.51 -4.29 5.97
N ARG A 95 21.77 -4.05 4.87
CA ARG A 95 21.97 -4.68 3.56
C ARG A 95 22.02 -6.21 3.64
N ARG A 96 21.09 -6.80 4.40
CA ARG A 96 20.95 -8.24 4.59
C ARG A 96 19.54 -8.72 4.30
N GLY A 97 19.39 -10.04 4.18
CA GLY A 97 18.08 -10.71 4.22
C GLY A 97 17.39 -10.58 5.58
N LEU A 98 16.15 -11.08 5.66
CA LEU A 98 15.37 -11.16 6.88
C LEU A 98 15.80 -12.36 7.73
N GLU A 99 15.94 -12.13 9.02
CA GLU A 99 16.07 -13.22 9.99
C GLU A 99 14.72 -13.94 10.16
N THR A 100 14.72 -15.18 10.67
CA THR A 100 13.49 -15.98 10.80
C THR A 100 12.38 -15.27 11.60
N GLY A 101 12.73 -14.54 12.65
CA GLY A 101 11.76 -13.74 13.43
C GLY A 101 11.18 -12.58 12.61
N GLU A 102 12.04 -11.83 11.92
CA GLU A 102 11.64 -10.72 11.05
C GLU A 102 10.80 -11.19 9.86
N LEU A 103 11.10 -12.38 9.32
CA LEU A 103 10.33 -13.01 8.25
C LEU A 103 8.91 -13.32 8.71
N ASN A 104 8.74 -13.98 9.87
CA ASN A 104 7.43 -14.31 10.42
C ASN A 104 6.60 -13.06 10.72
N ASP A 105 7.25 -12.05 11.30
CA ASP A 105 6.63 -10.75 11.58
C ASP A 105 6.22 -10.05 10.28
N PHE A 106 7.09 -10.08 9.27
CA PHE A 106 6.81 -9.50 7.96
C PHE A 106 5.66 -10.24 7.27
N THR A 107 5.62 -11.57 7.27
CA THR A 107 4.50 -12.36 6.71
C THR A 107 3.17 -11.98 7.34
N THR A 108 3.13 -11.86 8.67
CA THR A 108 1.92 -11.51 9.41
C THR A 108 1.42 -10.12 9.00
N ARG A 109 2.31 -9.13 8.98
CA ARG A 109 1.97 -7.74 8.64
C ARG A 109 1.62 -7.58 7.15
N LEU A 110 2.29 -8.32 6.27
CA LEU A 110 1.95 -8.38 4.84
C LEU A 110 0.55 -8.96 4.63
N GLY A 111 0.16 -9.97 5.43
CA GLY A 111 -1.19 -10.50 5.47
C GLY A 111 -2.23 -9.44 5.85
N LEU A 112 -1.96 -8.63 6.88
CA LEU A 112 -2.84 -7.53 7.29
C LEU A 112 -2.95 -6.44 6.20
N LEU A 113 -1.84 -6.05 5.58
CA LEU A 113 -1.83 -5.11 4.47
C LEU A 113 -2.65 -5.63 3.28
N ARG A 114 -2.54 -6.93 2.99
CA ARG A 114 -3.32 -7.59 1.95
C ARG A 114 -4.82 -7.63 2.29
N ALA A 115 -5.19 -7.85 3.55
CA ALA A 115 -6.58 -7.79 3.98
C ALA A 115 -7.16 -6.38 3.84
N ALA A 116 -6.42 -5.35 4.27
CA ALA A 116 -6.82 -3.95 4.11
C ALA A 116 -7.00 -3.56 2.63
N ALA A 117 -6.08 -3.98 1.76
CA ALA A 117 -6.17 -3.75 0.32
C ALA A 117 -7.40 -4.42 -0.31
N GLN A 118 -7.78 -5.61 0.15
CA GLN A 118 -8.99 -6.30 -0.32
C GLN A 118 -10.28 -5.63 0.16
N ALA A 119 -10.32 -5.22 1.43
CA ALA A 119 -11.47 -4.51 1.99
C ALA A 119 -11.75 -3.19 1.25
N ALA A 120 -10.70 -2.44 0.91
CA ALA A 120 -10.79 -1.22 0.13
C ALA A 120 -11.27 -1.43 -1.32
N ARG A 121 -11.07 -2.62 -1.89
CA ARG A 121 -11.63 -2.99 -3.20
C ARG A 121 -13.08 -3.43 -3.12
N CYS A 122 -13.47 -4.04 -1.99
CA CYS A 122 -14.81 -4.57 -1.76
C CYS A 122 -15.78 -3.51 -1.26
N SER A 123 -15.29 -2.39 -0.72
CA SER A 123 -16.12 -1.24 -0.34
C SER A 123 -16.19 -0.27 -1.52
N PRO A 124 -17.24 -0.32 -2.36
CA PRO A 124 -17.55 0.80 -3.22
C PRO A 124 -18.10 1.90 -2.30
N GLU A 125 -17.26 2.84 -1.89
CA GLU A 125 -17.73 4.05 -1.23
C GLU A 125 -18.34 4.99 -2.28
N THR A 126 -19.44 4.53 -2.88
CA THR A 126 -20.54 5.37 -3.36
C THR A 126 -21.41 5.68 -2.16
N SER A 127 -20.94 6.55 -1.27
CA SER A 127 -21.83 7.34 -0.43
C SER A 127 -21.98 8.71 -1.08
N GLN A 128 -22.86 8.70 -2.08
CA GLN A 128 -23.69 9.82 -2.46
C GLN A 128 -24.24 10.45 -1.16
N VAL A 129 -23.75 11.63 -0.79
CA VAL A 129 -24.38 12.43 0.24
C VAL A 129 -25.33 13.39 -0.46
N ASN A 130 -26.60 13.17 -0.14
CA ASN A 130 -27.81 13.87 -0.52
C ASN A 130 -27.79 15.34 -0.09
#